data_AF-A0A6I6EE02-F1
#
_entry.id   AF-A0A6I6EE02-F1
#
_cell.length_a   1.000
_cell.length_b   1.000
_cell.length_c   1.000
_cell.angle_alpha   90.00
_cell.angle_beta   90.00
_cell.angle_gamma   90.00
#
_symmetry.space_group_name_H-M   'P 1'
#
loop_
_entity.id
_entity.type
_entity.pdbx_description
1 polymer ?
#
loop_
_entity_poly.entity_id
_entity_poly.type
_entity_poly.pdbx_seq_one_letter_code
_entity_poly.pdbx_strand_id
1 'polypeptide(L)'
;MNVASLPAILFTLAGWALTVLSAAAMLSGPYDGRTCQTECVQMLFFSGMVAGVLGLILAIVGLRFVVGRRLSQVTLWLAGPLCAIFAAILLIGILA
;
A
#
# COMPACT_ATOMS: atom_id res chain seq x y z
N MET A 1 9.20 -18.87 -12.82
CA MET A 1 8.94 -17.76 -11.89
C MET A 1 7.47 -17.82 -11.50
N ASN A 2 7.12 -17.57 -10.24
CA ASN A 2 5.71 -17.59 -9.83
C ASN A 2 5.03 -16.35 -10.42
N VAL A 3 3.98 -16.55 -11.22
CA VAL A 3 3.32 -15.43 -11.93
C VAL A 3 2.75 -14.40 -10.94
N ALA A 4 2.43 -14.83 -9.72
CA ALA A 4 1.90 -13.96 -8.66
C ALA A 4 2.97 -13.13 -7.93
N SER A 5 4.24 -13.53 -7.89
CA SER A 5 5.23 -12.87 -7.02
C SER A 5 5.67 -11.51 -7.56
N LEU A 6 5.76 -11.35 -8.88
CA LEU A 6 6.20 -10.11 -9.51
C LEU A 6 5.12 -9.01 -9.42
N PRO A 7 3.84 -9.29 -9.74
CA PRO A 7 2.74 -8.37 -9.48
C PRO A 7 2.62 -8.02 -8.00
N ALA A 8 2.81 -8.98 -7.08
CA ALA A 8 2.75 -8.72 -5.65
C ALA A 8 3.76 -7.64 -5.22
N ILE A 9 4.99 -7.71 -5.72
CA ILE A 9 6.04 -6.71 -5.45
C ILE A 9 5.66 -5.36 -6.02
N LEU A 10 5.21 -5.31 -7.28
CA LEU A 10 4.82 -4.06 -7.94
C LEU A 10 3.68 -3.37 -7.20
N PHE A 11 2.64 -4.10 -6.82
CA PHE A 11 1.52 -3.56 -6.05
C PHE A 11 1.95 -3.08 -4.66
N THR A 12 2.84 -3.82 -3.99
CA THR A 12 3.36 -3.42 -2.68
C THR A 12 4.20 -2.15 -2.77
N LEU A 13 5.08 -2.04 -3.77
CA LEU A 13 5.89 -0.85 -4.02
C LEU A 13 5.02 0.36 -4.41
N ALA A 14 4.00 0.14 -5.26
CA ALA A 14 3.04 1.18 -5.60
C ALA A 14 2.29 1.68 -4.36
N GLY A 15 1.87 0.76 -3.47
CA GLY A 15 1.24 1.12 -2.19
C GLY A 15 2.13 2.00 -1.32
N TRP A 16 3.41 1.64 -1.17
CA TRP A 16 4.39 2.47 -0.47
C TRP A 16 4.60 3.83 -1.12
N ALA A 17 4.78 3.87 -2.44
CA ALA A 17 4.98 5.13 -3.17
C ALA A 17 3.78 6.08 -3.02
N LEU A 18 2.56 5.57 -3.16
CA LEU A 18 1.34 6.34 -2.97
C LEU A 18 1.17 6.83 -1.53
N THR A 19 1.58 6.02 -0.55
CA THR A 19 1.59 6.42 0.87
C THR A 19 2.57 7.57 1.11
N VAL A 20 3.79 7.48 0.57
CA VAL A 20 4.79 8.57 0.64
C VAL A 20 4.28 9.83 -0.05
N LEU A 21 3.63 9.70 -1.22
CA LEU A 21 3.03 10.83 -1.92
C LEU A 21 1.89 11.47 -1.14
N SER A 22 1.03 10.67 -0.48
CA SER A 22 -0.03 11.20 0.38
C SER A 22 0.54 11.97 1.58
N ALA A 23 1.60 11.45 2.21
CA ALA A 23 2.30 12.15 3.29
C ALA A 23 2.96 13.43 2.80
N ALA A 24 3.68 13.38 1.68
CA ALA A 24 4.29 14.55 1.05
C ALA A 24 3.23 15.62 0.74
N ALA A 25 2.10 15.24 0.15
CA ALA A 25 0.98 16.12 -0.13
C ALA A 25 0.39 16.79 1.13
N MET A 26 0.32 16.06 2.25
CA MET A 26 -0.09 16.62 3.54
C MET A 26 0.95 17.57 4.13
N LEU A 27 2.25 17.28 3.98
CA LEU A 27 3.36 18.06 4.56
C LEU A 27 3.74 19.30 3.74
N SER A 28 3.79 19.21 2.42
CA SER A 28 4.28 20.28 1.54
C SER A 28 3.18 21.14 0.93
N GLY A 29 1.91 20.76 1.08
CA GLY A 29 0.75 21.50 0.59
C GLY A 29 0.91 22.05 -0.85
N PRO A 30 1.33 21.25 -1.84
CA PRO A 30 1.64 21.77 -3.19
C PRO A 30 0.37 22.09 -3.99
N TYR A 31 -0.82 21.98 -3.38
CA TYR A 31 -2.10 22.19 -4.04
C TYR A 31 -2.66 23.55 -3.65
N ASP A 32 -2.90 24.41 -4.64
CA ASP A 32 -3.32 25.81 -4.46
C ASP A 32 -4.71 26.02 -3.82
N GLY A 33 -5.40 24.94 -3.40
CA GLY A 33 -6.73 25.02 -2.77
C GLY A 33 -7.02 23.87 -1.79
N ARG A 34 -7.68 24.20 -0.66
CA ARG A 34 -8.01 23.24 0.42
C ARG A 34 -8.86 22.05 -0.02
N THR A 35 -9.78 22.24 -0.97
CA THR A 35 -10.63 21.16 -1.51
C THR A 35 -9.86 20.23 -2.43
N CYS A 36 -9.03 20.79 -3.31
CA CYS A 36 -8.14 20.02 -4.17
C CYS A 36 -7.12 19.23 -3.35
N GLN A 37 -6.64 19.80 -2.24
CA GLN A 37 -5.74 19.13 -1.31
C GLN A 37 -6.41 17.94 -0.61
N THR A 38 -7.67 18.04 -0.19
CA THR A 38 -8.36 16.96 0.53
C THR A 38 -8.74 15.79 -0.37
N GLU A 39 -9.35 16.07 -1.53
CA GLU A 39 -9.72 15.01 -2.49
C GLU A 39 -8.50 14.29 -3.07
N CYS A 40 -7.44 15.03 -3.45
CA CYS A 40 -6.21 14.42 -3.96
C CYS A 40 -5.53 13.53 -2.91
N VAL A 41 -5.38 14.02 -1.68
CA VAL A 41 -4.76 13.24 -0.60
C VAL A 41 -5.59 12.00 -0.27
N GLN A 42 -6.92 12.14 -0.24
CA GLN A 42 -7.83 11.01 -0.03
C GLN A 42 -7.68 9.96 -1.14
N MET A 43 -7.65 10.39 -2.40
CA MET A 43 -7.47 9.49 -3.55
C MET A 43 -6.12 8.77 -3.49
N LEU A 44 -5.03 9.48 -3.19
CA LEU A 44 -3.69 8.90 -3.04
C LEU A 44 -3.65 7.86 -1.91
N PHE A 45 -4.22 8.20 -0.75
CA PHE A 45 -4.27 7.31 0.42
C PHE A 45 -5.05 6.02 0.12
N PHE A 46 -6.28 6.11 -0.38
CA PHE A 46 -7.09 4.93 -0.67
C PHE A 46 -6.53 4.10 -1.84
N SER A 47 -5.95 4.73 -2.85
CA SER A 47 -5.27 4.01 -3.94
C SER A 47 -4.05 3.25 -3.41
N GLY A 48 -3.28 3.88 -2.52
CA GLY A 48 -2.15 3.23 -1.83
C GLY A 48 -2.59 2.05 -0.98
N MET A 49 -3.71 2.19 -0.27
CA MET A 49 -4.33 1.13 0.51
C MET A 49 -4.72 -0.07 -0.35
N VAL A 50 -5.46 0.16 -1.45
CA VAL A 50 -5.88 -0.91 -2.36
C VAL A 50 -4.66 -1.62 -2.95
N ALA A 51 -3.65 -0.87 -3.40
CA ALA A 51 -2.41 -1.44 -3.93
C ALA A 51 -1.67 -2.28 -2.88
N GLY A 52 -1.54 -1.79 -1.64
CA GLY A 52 -0.91 -2.52 -0.54
C GLY A 52 -1.64 -3.82 -0.20
N VAL A 53 -2.97 -3.79 -0.11
CA VAL A 53 -3.81 -4.97 0.18
C VAL A 53 -3.72 -5.99 -0.95
N LEU A 54 -3.77 -5.57 -2.22
CA LEU A 54 -3.59 -6.47 -3.36
C LEU A 54 -2.20 -7.11 -3.35
N GLY A 55 -1.15 -6.32 -3.05
CA GLY A 55 0.22 -6.81 -2.87
C GLY A 55 0.32 -7.89 -1.80
N LEU A 56 -0.34 -7.68 -0.65
CA LEU A 56 -0.39 -8.65 0.45
C LEU A 56 -1.11 -9.95 0.05
N ILE A 57 -2.29 -9.84 -0.57
CA ILE A 57 -3.08 -11.01 -1.02
C ILE A 57 -2.26 -11.84 -2.00
N LEU A 58 -1.65 -11.20 -3.00
CA LEU A 58 -0.83 -11.88 -4.00
C LEU A 58 0.43 -12.51 -3.38
N ALA A 59 1.03 -11.89 -2.36
CA ALA A 59 2.14 -12.46 -1.63
C ALA A 59 1.74 -13.73 -0.85
N ILE A 60 0.58 -13.72 -0.18
CA ILE A 60 0.03 -14.89 0.52
C ILE A 60 -0.28 -16.03 -0.46
N VAL A 61 -0.92 -15.71 -1.59
CA VAL A 61 -1.18 -16.69 -2.66
C VAL A 61 0.14 -17.25 -3.21
N GLY A 62 1.14 -16.39 -3.40
CA GLY A 62 2.47 -16.77 -3.87
C GLY A 62 3.20 -17.77 -2.96
N LEU A 63 2.97 -17.74 -1.64
CA LEU A 63 3.55 -18.71 -0.70
C LEU A 63 3.06 -20.15 -0.91
N ARG A 64 1.91 -20.35 -1.56
CA ARG A 64 1.34 -21.69 -1.83
C ARG A 64 2.09 -22.46 -2.91
N PHE A 65 2.95 -21.79 -3.69
CA PHE A 65 3.72 -22.43 -4.74
C PHE A 65 5.19 -22.58 -4.31
N VAL A 66 5.77 -23.75 -4.59
CA VAL A 66 7.16 -24.08 -4.23
C VAL A 66 8.16 -23.17 -4.97
N VAL A 67 7.84 -22.84 -6.23
CA VAL A 67 8.63 -21.91 -7.04
C VAL A 67 8.29 -20.47 -6.64
N GLY A 68 9.29 -19.67 -6.25
CA GLY A 68 9.09 -18.25 -5.92
C GLY A 68 8.70 -17.93 -4.47
N ARG A 69 8.84 -18.91 -3.55
CA ARG A 69 8.51 -18.74 -2.12
C ARG A 69 9.31 -17.63 -1.43
N ARG A 70 10.61 -17.49 -1.73
CA ARG A 70 11.46 -16.43 -1.17
C ARG A 70 10.99 -15.02 -1.57
N LEU A 71 10.64 -14.83 -2.85
CA LEU A 71 10.10 -13.56 -3.34
C LEU A 71 8.78 -13.22 -2.64
N SER A 72 7.89 -14.20 -2.52
CA SER A 72 6.61 -14.03 -1.83
C SER A 72 6.78 -13.69 -0.34
N GLN A 73 7.78 -14.29 0.34
CA GLN A 73 8.14 -13.92 1.71
C GLN A 73 8.63 -12.48 1.80
N VAL A 74 9.53 -12.05 0.91
CA VAL A 74 10.00 -10.65 0.87
C VAL A 74 8.83 -9.69 0.67
N THR A 75 7.90 -10.02 -0.23
CA THR A 75 6.71 -9.18 -0.43
C THR A 75 5.84 -9.12 0.82
N LEU A 76 5.69 -10.21 1.57
CA LEU A 76 4.99 -10.20 2.86
C LEU A 76 5.65 -9.29 3.89
N TRP A 77 6.99 -9.30 3.95
CA TRP A 77 7.75 -8.38 4.82
C TRP A 77 7.56 -6.92 4.45
N LEU A 78 7.30 -6.62 3.17
CA LEU A 78 7.04 -5.25 2.70
C LEU A 78 5.55 -4.85 2.84
N ALA A 79 4.63 -5.76 2.54
CA ALA A 79 3.20 -5.49 2.50
C ALA A 79 2.54 -5.55 3.89
N GLY A 80 3.05 -6.40 4.79
CA GLY A 80 2.54 -6.54 6.15
C GLY A 80 2.58 -5.24 6.95
N PRO A 81 3.74 -4.58 7.08
CA PRO A 81 3.83 -3.29 7.77
C PRO A 81 2.95 -2.21 7.14
N LEU A 82 2.91 -2.16 5.80
CA LEU A 82 2.07 -1.20 5.08
C LEU A 82 0.57 -1.38 5.40
N CYS A 83 0.09 -2.63 5.38
CA CYS A 83 -1.29 -2.93 5.75
C CYS A 83 -1.59 -2.66 7.22
N ALA A 84 -0.62 -2.91 8.12
CA ALA A 84 -0.76 -2.59 9.54
C ALA A 84 -0.90 -1.06 9.77
N ILE A 85 -0.14 -0.25 9.03
CA ILE A 85 -0.26 1.22 9.07
C ILE A 85 -1.68 1.64 8.64
N PHE A 86 -2.19 1.13 7.51
CA PHE A 86 -3.54 1.46 7.05
C PHE A 86 -4.61 1.03 8.07
N ALA A 87 -4.49 -0.17 8.64
CA ALA A 87 -5.42 -0.66 9.66
C ALA A 87 -5.39 0.23 10.91
N ALA A 88 -4.22 0.64 11.37
CA ALA A 88 -4.08 1.54 12.52
C ALA A 88 -4.71 2.92 12.25
N ILE A 89 -4.45 3.52 11.08
CA ILE A 89 -5.02 4.83 10.71
C ILE A 89 -6.55 4.76 10.66
N LEU A 90 -7.12 3.71 10.07
CA LEU A 90 -8.57 3.53 10.03
C LEU A 90 -9.16 3.32 11.42
N LEU A 91 -8.52 2.49 12.27
CA LEU A 91 -8.97 2.28 13.64
C LEU A 91 -8.98 3.59 14.44
N ILE A 92 -7.92 4.39 14.32
CA ILE A 92 -7.85 5.71 14.97
C ILE A 92 -8.98 6.61 14.46
N GLY A 93 -9.22 6.65 13.14
CA GLY A 93 -10.28 7.46 12.56
C GLY A 93 -11.70 7.04 12.94
N ILE A 94 -11.93 5.74 13.20
CA ILE A 94 -13.23 5.21 13.66
C ILE A 94 -13.46 5.48 15.15
N LEU A 95 -12.38 5.53 15.95
CA LEU A 95 -12.42 5.71 17.40
C LEU A 95 -12.37 7.18 17.86
N ALA A 96 -12.06 8.12 16.95
CA ALA A 96 -11.97 9.55 17.21
C ALA A 96 -13.35 10.24 17.08
#